data_AF-A0A174JX56-F1
#
_entry.id   AF-A0A174JX56-F1
#
_cell.length_a   1.000
_cell.length_b   1.000
_cell.length_c   1.000
_cell.angle_alpha   90.00
_cell.angle_beta   90.00
_cell.angle_gamma   90.00
#
_symmetry.space_group_name_H-M   'P 1'
#
loop_
_entity.id
_entity.type
_entity.pdbx_description
1 polymer ?
#
loop_
_entity_poly.entity_id
_entity_poly.type
_entity_poly.pdbx_seq_one_letter_code
_entity_poly.pdbx_strand_id
1 'polypeptide(L)'
;MAISRNMNTDAAYNCLIAAGATVYGACGAMGNIFAESGFNPRNLEDLCEERQGHKYTDDTYTEAVDSGEISRELFLHPMGDSRQYGYGLCQWTSAGRKAGLYDLAKQKGVSIGDPAMQIEYMISELQSKYRSVFYVLKTAKTVQEASDVFLTKFEQPMDTGSGVKSKRAFYGEQYYMLYQSENEKEEKPMSLISNSGHDENGRYSGGRAGDQTGTEWALIPWYSRPWKCVLRYPNSAVRAKIAELAVKAAKNDLVGYDQSQRDTYWQHLKASNYDPSQITVACEADCSAGVIANVRAVGYLLDIDALKNLKATYTGDMRKAFKAAGFLVLTESKYLNGPDYLLEGDVLLNDGAHTATNVENGRYSGGTSGVNTNTGSGSNTARNNVSDGQKWLNSNYGDKILKYSGAKLRVDGDYGDKSRWAALAVWKDLMNRRYGTKLDPTNKNFFESCKKVASKATVSHGTQGTFTFLVQFILAAKGFYFGNMDALCGDGLTAAIKSYQKSKGLEADGYCGANTWYALFN
;
A
#
# COMPACT_ATOMS: atom_id res chain seq x y z
N MET A 1 -11.58 -21.10 3.96
CA MET A 1 -12.19 -19.76 3.91
C MET A 1 -11.11 -18.71 4.03
N ALA A 2 -11.12 -17.69 3.18
CA ALA A 2 -10.19 -16.57 3.31
C ALA A 2 -10.67 -15.66 4.47
N ILE A 3 -9.79 -15.35 5.41
CA ILE A 3 -10.10 -14.39 6.48
C ILE A 3 -10.26 -13.01 5.83
N SER A 4 -11.40 -12.37 6.09
CA SER A 4 -11.76 -11.06 5.56
C SER A 4 -12.51 -10.25 6.62
N ARG A 5 -12.54 -8.93 6.45
CA ARG A 5 -13.34 -8.04 7.29
C ARG A 5 -14.81 -8.14 6.88
N ASN A 6 -15.68 -8.20 7.88
CA ASN A 6 -17.12 -8.04 7.78
C ASN A 6 -17.63 -7.31 9.03
N MET A 7 -18.93 -7.01 9.04
CA MET A 7 -19.56 -6.28 10.16
C MET A 7 -19.34 -6.94 11.53
N ASN A 8 -19.34 -8.27 11.62
CA ASN A 8 -19.16 -8.99 12.88
C ASN A 8 -17.70 -8.91 13.37
N THR A 9 -16.75 -9.08 12.45
CA THR A 9 -15.32 -8.97 12.80
C THR A 9 -14.96 -7.53 13.16
N ASP A 10 -15.54 -6.53 12.47
CA ASP A 10 -15.29 -5.11 12.75
C ASP A 10 -15.85 -4.73 14.12
N ALA A 11 -17.06 -5.20 14.44
CA ALA A 11 -17.67 -5.02 15.75
C ALA A 11 -16.81 -5.66 16.86
N ALA A 12 -16.34 -6.89 16.67
CA ALA A 12 -15.52 -7.58 17.66
C ALA A 12 -14.20 -6.85 17.92
N TYR A 13 -13.52 -6.41 16.85
CA TYR A 13 -12.30 -5.64 16.95
C TYR A 13 -12.52 -4.34 17.74
N ASN A 14 -13.50 -3.53 17.30
CA ASN A 14 -13.77 -2.23 17.90
C ASN A 14 -14.17 -2.35 19.38
N CYS A 15 -15.00 -3.33 19.74
CA CYS A 15 -15.42 -3.55 21.12
C CYS A 15 -14.26 -4.03 22.00
N LEU A 16 -13.37 -4.91 21.50
CA LEU A 16 -12.19 -5.36 22.24
C LEU A 16 -11.19 -4.21 22.48
N ILE A 17 -10.97 -3.37 21.47
CA ILE A 17 -10.15 -2.15 21.60
C ILE A 17 -10.79 -1.17 22.60
N ALA A 18 -12.09 -0.92 22.48
CA ALA A 18 -12.82 -0.04 23.41
C ALA A 18 -12.81 -0.56 24.85
N ALA A 19 -12.82 -1.88 25.05
CA ALA A 19 -12.67 -2.51 26.36
C ALA A 19 -11.22 -2.40 26.91
N GLY A 20 -10.26 -2.00 26.08
CA GLY A 20 -8.88 -1.68 26.46
C GLY A 20 -7.84 -2.74 26.07
N ALA A 21 -8.17 -3.70 25.19
CA ALA A 21 -7.19 -4.62 24.63
C ALA A 21 -6.19 -3.88 23.72
N THR A 22 -4.97 -4.40 23.59
CA THR A 22 -4.06 -3.96 22.52
C THR A 22 -4.54 -4.49 21.17
N VAL A 23 -4.00 -3.97 20.06
CA VAL A 23 -4.27 -4.53 18.73
C VAL A 23 -3.89 -6.01 18.65
N TYR A 24 -2.76 -6.40 19.25
CA TYR A 24 -2.36 -7.80 19.38
C TYR A 24 -3.35 -8.61 20.21
N GLY A 25 -3.81 -8.05 21.33
CA GLY A 25 -4.84 -8.62 22.18
C GLY A 25 -6.14 -8.89 21.45
N ALA A 26 -6.67 -7.87 20.78
CA ALA A 26 -7.91 -7.96 20.02
C ALA A 26 -7.79 -9.01 18.91
N CYS A 27 -6.75 -8.93 18.08
CA CYS A 27 -6.57 -9.86 16.96
C CYS A 27 -6.26 -11.30 17.41
N GLY A 28 -5.56 -11.50 18.53
CA GLY A 28 -5.32 -12.82 19.11
C GLY A 28 -6.62 -13.50 19.58
N ALA A 29 -7.52 -12.74 20.20
CA ALA A 29 -8.87 -13.23 20.55
C ALA A 29 -9.69 -13.56 19.28
N MET A 30 -9.70 -12.66 18.30
CA MET A 30 -10.42 -12.87 17.03
C MET A 30 -9.92 -14.09 16.25
N GLY A 31 -8.62 -14.38 16.27
CA GLY A 31 -8.06 -15.60 15.66
C GLY A 31 -8.63 -16.89 16.25
N ASN A 32 -8.93 -16.88 17.56
CA ASN A 32 -9.61 -17.99 18.23
C ASN A 32 -11.09 -18.07 17.85
N ILE A 33 -11.81 -16.95 17.87
CA ILE A 33 -13.22 -16.88 17.48
C ILE A 33 -13.43 -17.41 16.06
N PHE A 34 -12.55 -17.04 15.12
CA PHE A 34 -12.61 -17.57 13.76
C PHE A 34 -12.37 -19.08 13.69
N ALA A 35 -11.50 -19.63 14.54
CA ALA A 35 -11.29 -21.07 14.61
C ALA A 35 -12.50 -21.81 15.19
N GLU A 36 -13.25 -21.18 16.10
CA GLU A 36 -14.43 -21.78 16.73
C GLU A 36 -15.66 -21.77 15.81
N SER A 37 -15.91 -20.67 15.11
CA SER A 37 -17.20 -20.45 14.44
C SER A 37 -17.08 -19.87 13.03
N GLY A 38 -15.87 -19.62 12.53
CA GLY A 38 -15.69 -18.83 11.30
C GLY A 38 -16.27 -17.42 11.41
N PHE A 39 -16.46 -16.90 12.63
CA PHE A 39 -17.19 -15.66 12.93
C PHE A 39 -18.70 -15.68 12.60
N ASN A 40 -19.30 -16.87 12.54
CA ASN A 40 -20.74 -17.04 12.44
C ASN A 40 -21.37 -17.03 13.85
N PRO A 41 -22.13 -16.00 14.25
CA PRO A 41 -22.77 -15.95 15.57
C PRO A 41 -23.94 -16.94 15.71
N ARG A 42 -24.37 -17.58 14.62
CA ARG A 42 -25.47 -18.56 14.62
C ARG A 42 -24.96 -20.00 14.61
N ASN A 43 -23.64 -20.19 14.59
CA ASN A 43 -22.98 -21.50 14.47
C ASN A 43 -23.37 -22.45 15.61
N LEU A 44 -24.09 -23.51 15.28
CA LEU A 44 -24.38 -24.64 16.15
C LEU A 44 -23.31 -25.72 15.92
N GLU A 45 -22.85 -26.36 16.98
CA GLU A 45 -21.87 -27.44 16.83
C GLU A 45 -22.43 -28.59 15.97
N ASP A 46 -21.71 -28.96 14.89
CA ASP A 46 -22.12 -29.98 13.90
C ASP A 46 -22.61 -31.29 14.52
N LEU A 47 -21.95 -31.75 15.59
CA LEU A 47 -22.33 -32.98 16.30
C LEU A 47 -23.73 -32.88 16.92
N CYS A 48 -24.19 -31.68 17.27
CA CYS A 48 -25.55 -31.44 17.72
C CYS A 48 -26.53 -31.52 16.54
N GLU A 49 -26.19 -30.92 15.40
CA GLU A 49 -27.02 -30.96 14.17
C GLU A 49 -27.25 -32.40 13.69
N GLU A 50 -26.18 -33.18 13.58
CA GLU A 50 -26.23 -34.59 13.17
C GLU A 50 -27.11 -35.43 14.10
N ARG A 51 -26.98 -35.24 15.42
CA ARG A 51 -27.72 -36.02 16.43
C ARG A 51 -29.17 -35.62 16.57
N GLN A 52 -29.51 -34.38 16.21
CA GLN A 52 -30.90 -33.95 16.03
C GLN A 52 -31.48 -34.39 14.67
N GLY A 53 -30.75 -35.22 13.92
CA GLY A 53 -31.19 -35.76 12.63
C GLY A 53 -31.31 -34.68 11.55
N HIS A 54 -30.47 -33.64 11.62
CA HIS A 54 -30.55 -32.44 10.77
C HIS A 54 -31.90 -31.72 10.84
N LYS A 55 -32.64 -31.87 11.95
CA LYS A 55 -33.88 -31.12 12.19
C LYS A 55 -33.64 -29.61 12.12
N TYR A 56 -32.49 -29.17 12.62
CA TYR A 56 -32.10 -27.77 12.60
C TYR A 56 -30.78 -27.56 11.88
N THR A 57 -30.69 -26.42 11.20
CA THR A 57 -29.45 -25.78 10.78
C THR A 57 -29.09 -24.70 11.80
N ASP A 58 -27.89 -24.14 11.74
CA ASP A 58 -27.51 -22.88 12.42
C ASP A 58 -28.66 -21.86 12.50
N ASP A 59 -29.25 -21.55 11.34
CA ASP A 59 -30.28 -20.52 11.22
C ASP A 59 -31.59 -20.94 11.88
N THR A 60 -32.09 -22.15 11.59
CA THR A 60 -33.39 -22.58 12.10
C THR A 60 -33.33 -22.93 13.58
N TYR A 61 -32.19 -23.40 14.09
CA TYR A 61 -31.97 -23.59 15.52
C TYR A 61 -32.02 -22.25 16.25
N THR A 62 -31.32 -21.25 15.72
CA THR A 62 -31.33 -19.89 16.29
C THR A 62 -32.74 -19.29 16.30
N GLU A 63 -33.49 -19.43 15.21
CA GLU A 63 -34.89 -19.00 15.12
C GLU A 63 -35.80 -19.72 16.12
N ALA A 64 -35.58 -21.01 16.34
CA ALA A 64 -36.34 -21.80 17.31
C ALA A 64 -36.05 -21.37 18.76
N VAL A 65 -34.81 -20.98 19.09
CA VAL A 65 -34.45 -20.41 20.40
C VAL A 65 -35.06 -19.01 20.57
N ASP A 66 -35.04 -18.20 19.51
CA ASP A 66 -35.59 -16.84 19.53
C ASP A 66 -37.11 -16.85 19.74
N SER A 67 -37.82 -17.71 19.00
CA SER A 67 -39.28 -17.88 19.08
C SER A 67 -39.74 -18.55 20.38
N GLY A 68 -38.84 -19.25 21.08
CA GLY A 68 -39.13 -20.02 22.28
C GLY A 68 -39.62 -21.45 22.01
N GLU A 69 -39.62 -21.91 20.76
CA GLU A 69 -39.80 -23.34 20.43
C GLU A 69 -38.73 -24.18 21.15
N ILE A 70 -37.48 -23.71 21.14
CA ILE A 70 -36.42 -24.23 22.01
C ILE A 70 -36.43 -23.43 23.30
N SER A 71 -36.86 -24.07 24.38
CA SER A 71 -36.87 -23.48 25.72
C SER A 71 -35.44 -23.20 26.20
N ARG A 72 -35.31 -22.34 27.22
CA ARG A 72 -34.03 -22.11 27.89
C ARG A 72 -33.38 -23.43 28.32
N GLU A 73 -34.14 -24.33 28.94
CA GLU A 73 -33.63 -25.63 29.40
C GLU A 73 -33.07 -26.47 28.25
N LEU A 74 -33.80 -26.53 27.13
CA LEU A 74 -33.33 -27.22 25.93
C LEU A 74 -32.14 -26.51 25.29
N PHE A 75 -32.05 -25.18 25.34
CA PHE A 75 -30.85 -24.49 24.86
C PHE A 75 -29.61 -24.86 25.70
N LEU A 76 -29.75 -24.98 27.02
CA LEU A 76 -28.67 -25.43 27.91
C LEU A 76 -28.33 -26.91 27.68
N HIS A 77 -29.34 -27.73 27.40
CA HIS A 77 -29.27 -29.18 27.25
C HIS A 77 -29.97 -29.64 25.97
N PRO A 78 -29.39 -29.40 24.77
CA PRO A 78 -30.09 -29.56 23.49
C PRO A 78 -30.47 -31.01 23.16
N MET A 79 -29.83 -31.98 23.80
CA MET A 79 -30.19 -33.39 23.68
C MET A 79 -31.04 -33.92 24.85
N GLY A 80 -31.40 -33.07 25.81
CA GLY A 80 -32.13 -33.46 27.03
C GLY A 80 -31.33 -34.33 28.01
N ASP A 81 -30.01 -34.43 27.81
CA ASP A 81 -29.08 -35.18 28.67
C ASP A 81 -27.90 -34.31 29.12
N SER A 82 -26.90 -34.93 29.76
CA SER A 82 -25.75 -34.25 30.34
C SER A 82 -24.71 -33.75 29.33
N ARG A 83 -24.84 -34.07 28.03
CA ARG A 83 -23.90 -33.66 26.99
C ARG A 83 -24.11 -32.18 26.66
N GLN A 84 -22.99 -31.51 26.40
CA GLN A 84 -22.95 -30.09 26.15
C GLN A 84 -22.46 -29.84 24.73
N TYR A 85 -23.12 -28.91 24.03
CA TYR A 85 -22.80 -28.54 22.66
C TYR A 85 -22.64 -27.02 22.54
N GLY A 86 -21.64 -26.61 21.78
CA GLY A 86 -21.29 -25.22 21.50
C GLY A 86 -22.35 -24.50 20.69
N TYR A 87 -22.43 -23.19 20.92
CA TYR A 87 -23.25 -22.28 20.14
C TYR A 87 -22.57 -20.92 20.00
N GLY A 88 -22.68 -20.29 18.84
CA GLY A 88 -22.27 -18.91 18.57
C GLY A 88 -20.76 -18.68 18.43
N LEU A 89 -20.36 -17.41 18.54
CA LEU A 89 -19.01 -16.93 18.20
C LEU A 89 -17.88 -17.69 18.92
N CYS A 90 -18.01 -17.84 20.24
CA CYS A 90 -17.03 -18.54 21.08
C CYS A 90 -17.41 -20.01 21.34
N GLN A 91 -18.35 -20.57 20.57
CA GLN A 91 -18.86 -21.93 20.79
C GLN A 91 -19.16 -22.22 22.27
N TRP A 92 -20.00 -21.40 22.90
CA TRP A 92 -20.31 -21.53 24.33
C TRP A 92 -20.93 -22.91 24.63
N THR A 93 -20.17 -23.79 25.27
CA THR A 93 -20.57 -25.19 25.52
C THR A 93 -21.18 -25.39 26.91
N SER A 94 -20.58 -24.81 27.96
CA SER A 94 -21.02 -25.12 29.33
C SER A 94 -22.36 -24.48 29.68
N ALA A 95 -23.22 -25.23 30.40
CA ALA A 95 -24.56 -24.78 30.76
C ALA A 95 -24.56 -23.41 31.46
N GLY A 96 -23.58 -23.14 32.33
CA GLY A 96 -23.45 -21.84 33.00
C GLY A 96 -23.11 -20.68 32.04
N ARG A 97 -22.27 -20.91 31.04
CA ARG A 97 -21.95 -19.87 30.04
C ARG A 97 -23.09 -19.67 29.05
N LYS A 98 -23.75 -20.75 28.61
CA LYS A 98 -24.95 -20.71 27.77
C LYS A 98 -26.12 -20.00 28.47
N ALA A 99 -26.30 -20.22 29.77
CA ALA A 99 -27.30 -19.53 30.57
C ALA A 99 -27.13 -18.00 30.52
N GLY A 100 -25.92 -17.50 30.77
CA GLY A 100 -25.68 -16.06 30.72
C GLY A 100 -25.86 -15.46 29.32
N LEU A 101 -25.49 -16.19 28.26
CA LEU A 101 -25.73 -15.79 26.87
C LEU A 101 -27.24 -15.67 26.58
N TYR A 102 -28.02 -16.70 26.93
CA TYR A 102 -29.46 -16.73 26.76
C TYR A 102 -30.15 -15.60 27.55
N ASP A 103 -29.77 -15.44 28.81
CA ASP A 103 -30.38 -14.46 29.71
C ASP A 103 -30.09 -13.03 29.23
N LEU A 104 -28.88 -12.75 28.72
CA LEU A 104 -28.53 -11.45 28.13
C LEU A 104 -29.34 -11.17 26.86
N ALA A 105 -29.51 -12.15 25.98
CA ALA A 105 -30.32 -12.00 24.76
C ALA A 105 -31.77 -11.64 25.08
N LYS A 106 -32.38 -12.37 26.04
CA LYS A 106 -33.76 -12.09 26.48
C LYS A 106 -33.86 -10.74 27.21
N GLN A 107 -32.87 -10.37 28.01
CA GLN A 107 -32.83 -9.06 28.68
C GLN A 107 -32.79 -7.90 27.67
N LYS A 108 -32.03 -8.03 26.58
CA LYS A 108 -31.88 -7.01 25.54
C LYS A 108 -32.99 -7.03 24.50
N GLY A 109 -33.78 -8.10 24.44
CA GLY A 109 -34.82 -8.26 23.42
C GLY A 109 -34.27 -8.41 22.01
N VAL A 110 -33.09 -9.02 21.86
CA VAL A 110 -32.43 -9.28 20.58
C VAL A 110 -32.30 -10.78 20.33
N SER A 111 -32.01 -11.17 19.08
CA SER A 111 -31.75 -12.57 18.72
C SER A 111 -30.58 -13.13 19.55
N ILE A 112 -30.65 -14.41 19.92
CA ILE A 112 -29.53 -15.14 20.54
C ILE A 112 -28.33 -15.21 19.59
N GLY A 113 -28.56 -15.11 18.28
CA GLY A 113 -27.55 -15.00 17.22
C GLY A 113 -27.08 -13.57 16.92
N ASP A 114 -27.45 -12.57 17.72
CA ASP A 114 -27.01 -11.19 17.53
C ASP A 114 -25.50 -11.04 17.83
N PRO A 115 -24.68 -10.65 16.85
CA PRO A 115 -23.22 -10.62 17.02
C PRO A 115 -22.78 -9.59 18.06
N ALA A 116 -23.43 -8.42 18.13
CA ALA A 116 -23.03 -7.36 19.07
C ALA A 116 -23.28 -7.78 20.52
N MET A 117 -24.42 -8.41 20.80
CA MET A 117 -24.77 -8.97 22.10
C MET A 117 -23.81 -10.11 22.49
N GLN A 118 -23.48 -11.01 21.57
CA GLN A 118 -22.51 -12.09 21.84
C GLN A 118 -21.10 -11.54 22.16
N ILE A 119 -20.65 -10.51 21.45
CA ILE A 119 -19.37 -9.82 21.71
C ILE A 119 -19.40 -9.13 23.08
N GLU A 120 -20.49 -8.46 23.43
CA GLU A 120 -20.68 -7.83 24.75
C GLU A 120 -20.60 -8.88 25.87
N TYR A 121 -21.27 -10.01 25.69
CA TYR A 121 -21.23 -11.11 26.65
C TYR A 121 -19.80 -11.65 26.83
N MET A 122 -19.09 -11.93 25.73
CA MET A 122 -17.69 -12.36 25.76
C MET A 122 -16.81 -11.37 26.53
N ILE A 123 -16.93 -10.07 26.25
CA ILE A 123 -16.15 -9.02 26.94
C ILE A 123 -16.49 -8.97 28.43
N SER A 124 -17.76 -9.12 28.79
CA SER A 124 -18.18 -9.17 30.21
C SER A 124 -17.53 -10.34 30.94
N GLU A 125 -17.49 -11.53 30.32
CA GLU A 125 -16.81 -12.70 30.88
C GLU A 125 -15.31 -12.44 31.06
N LEU A 126 -14.66 -11.87 30.04
CA LEU A 126 -13.24 -11.50 30.07
C LEU A 126 -12.93 -10.55 31.23
N GLN A 127 -13.76 -9.53 31.43
CA GLN A 127 -13.56 -8.53 32.48
C GLN A 127 -13.90 -9.03 33.89
N SER A 128 -14.89 -9.92 34.03
CA SER A 128 -15.34 -10.37 35.35
C SER A 128 -14.70 -11.68 35.81
N LYS A 129 -14.72 -12.72 34.96
CA LYS A 129 -14.38 -14.11 35.30
C LYS A 129 -12.98 -14.49 34.79
N TYR A 130 -12.58 -14.00 33.63
CA TYR A 130 -11.29 -14.33 32.98
C TYR A 130 -10.30 -13.16 33.02
N ARG A 131 -10.22 -12.47 34.17
CA ARG A 131 -9.42 -11.24 34.37
C ARG A 131 -7.94 -11.40 33.98
N SER A 132 -7.36 -12.57 34.22
CA SER A 132 -5.97 -12.86 33.86
C SER A 132 -5.77 -12.99 32.35
N VAL A 133 -6.75 -13.52 31.63
CA VAL A 133 -6.76 -13.55 30.15
C VAL A 133 -6.89 -12.12 29.65
N PHE A 134 -7.86 -11.38 30.17
CA PHE A 134 -8.09 -10.01 29.75
C PHE A 134 -6.88 -9.11 30.02
N TYR A 135 -6.21 -9.27 31.15
CA TYR A 135 -4.95 -8.57 31.44
C TYR A 135 -3.92 -8.78 30.33
N VAL A 136 -3.71 -10.02 29.89
CA VAL A 136 -2.79 -10.31 28.78
C VAL A 136 -3.28 -9.67 27.48
N LEU A 137 -4.58 -9.71 27.17
CA LEU A 137 -5.11 -9.00 25.98
C LEU A 137 -4.82 -7.48 26.05
N LYS A 138 -4.79 -6.88 27.25
CA LYS A 138 -4.44 -5.46 27.45
C LYS A 138 -2.96 -5.14 27.36
N THR A 139 -2.08 -6.13 27.47
CA THR A 139 -0.62 -5.90 27.54
C THR A 139 0.18 -6.59 26.45
N ALA A 140 -0.44 -7.52 25.71
CA ALA A 140 0.22 -8.38 24.73
C ALA A 140 1.01 -7.58 23.71
N LYS A 141 2.20 -8.10 23.38
CA LYS A 141 3.13 -7.52 22.40
C LYS A 141 3.16 -8.29 21.09
N THR A 142 2.55 -9.47 21.05
CA THR A 142 2.43 -10.31 19.85
C THR A 142 1.04 -10.93 19.79
N VAL A 143 0.55 -11.24 18.59
CA VAL A 143 -0.72 -11.96 18.43
C VAL A 143 -0.61 -13.35 19.04
N GLN A 144 0.53 -14.02 18.91
CA GLN A 144 0.75 -15.35 19.48
C GLN A 144 0.50 -15.37 20.99
N GLU A 145 1.06 -14.40 21.73
CA GLU A 145 0.88 -14.30 23.19
C GLU A 145 -0.62 -14.17 23.57
N ALA A 146 -1.33 -13.28 22.88
CA ALA A 146 -2.76 -13.06 23.09
C ALA A 146 -3.62 -14.26 22.69
N SER A 147 -3.31 -14.88 21.55
CA SER A 147 -4.02 -16.05 21.04
C SER A 147 -3.83 -17.26 21.97
N ASP A 148 -2.61 -17.49 22.45
CA ASP A 148 -2.30 -18.65 23.29
C ASP A 148 -3.02 -18.57 24.64
N VAL A 149 -3.06 -17.39 25.26
CA VAL A 149 -3.77 -17.24 26.54
C VAL A 149 -5.28 -17.36 26.35
N PHE A 150 -5.83 -16.83 25.25
CA PHE A 150 -7.24 -16.94 24.94
C PHE A 150 -7.63 -18.40 24.71
N LEU A 151 -6.85 -19.13 23.90
CA LEU A 151 -7.03 -20.56 23.68
C LEU A 151 -6.97 -21.37 24.98
N THR A 152 -5.93 -21.18 25.78
CA THR A 152 -5.63 -22.09 26.91
C THR A 152 -6.42 -21.78 28.18
N LYS A 153 -6.97 -20.56 28.31
CA LYS A 153 -7.62 -20.12 29.55
C LYS A 153 -9.02 -19.55 29.36
N PHE A 154 -9.43 -19.17 28.16
CA PHE A 154 -10.81 -18.74 27.88
C PHE A 154 -11.59 -19.85 27.16
N GLU A 155 -11.10 -20.36 26.02
CA GLU A 155 -11.79 -21.42 25.28
C GLU A 155 -11.57 -22.80 25.89
N GLN A 156 -10.34 -23.12 26.27
CA GLN A 156 -9.95 -24.38 26.90
C GLN A 156 -10.47 -25.64 26.18
N PRO A 157 -10.33 -25.75 24.85
CA PRO A 157 -10.73 -26.97 24.13
C PRO A 157 -9.83 -28.15 24.53
N MET A 158 -10.23 -29.36 24.17
CA MET A 158 -9.48 -30.58 24.51
C MET A 158 -8.05 -30.57 23.95
N ASP A 159 -7.85 -30.01 22.76
CA ASP A 159 -6.52 -29.87 22.13
C ASP A 159 -6.03 -28.41 22.17
N THR A 160 -5.01 -28.16 22.99
CA THR A 160 -4.28 -26.89 23.03
C THR A 160 -2.80 -27.06 22.64
N GLY A 161 -2.51 -28.07 21.82
CA GLY A 161 -1.16 -28.38 21.36
C GLY A 161 -0.53 -27.26 20.53
N SER A 162 0.78 -27.38 20.29
CA SER A 162 1.55 -26.39 19.52
C SER A 162 0.97 -26.13 18.13
N GLY A 163 0.46 -27.16 17.45
CA GLY A 163 -0.21 -27.02 16.15
C GLY A 163 -1.47 -26.14 16.20
N VAL A 164 -2.32 -26.33 17.22
CA VAL A 164 -3.54 -25.52 17.41
C VAL A 164 -3.18 -24.09 17.76
N LYS A 165 -2.22 -23.89 18.68
CA LYS A 165 -1.69 -22.57 19.04
C LYS A 165 -1.19 -21.80 17.83
N SER A 166 -0.33 -22.42 17.01
CA SER A 166 0.20 -21.81 15.79
C SER A 166 -0.90 -21.48 14.78
N LYS A 167 -1.88 -22.37 14.60
CA LYS A 167 -2.98 -22.17 13.64
C LYS A 167 -3.90 -21.02 14.05
N ARG A 168 -4.26 -20.92 15.33
CA ARG A 168 -5.14 -19.85 15.84
C ARG A 168 -4.42 -18.51 15.92
N ALA A 169 -3.15 -18.52 16.32
CA ALA A 169 -2.33 -17.33 16.24
C ALA A 169 -2.15 -16.87 14.80
N PHE A 170 -1.98 -17.78 13.83
CA PHE A 170 -1.95 -17.45 12.41
C PHE A 170 -3.23 -16.74 11.95
N TYR A 171 -4.41 -17.21 12.36
CA TYR A 171 -5.66 -16.51 12.07
C TYR A 171 -5.71 -15.12 12.71
N GLY A 172 -5.24 -15.00 13.95
CA GLY A 172 -5.09 -13.71 14.60
C GLY A 172 -4.14 -12.78 13.86
N GLU A 173 -3.05 -13.30 13.29
CA GLU A 173 -2.08 -12.53 12.51
C GLU A 173 -2.72 -12.05 11.20
N GLN A 174 -3.61 -12.84 10.59
CA GLN A 174 -4.39 -12.37 9.43
C GLN A 174 -5.31 -11.20 9.80
N TYR A 175 -5.99 -11.27 10.96
CA TYR A 175 -6.76 -10.12 11.44
C TYR A 175 -5.88 -8.94 11.83
N TYR A 176 -4.72 -9.18 12.44
CA TYR A 176 -3.75 -8.14 12.75
C TYR A 176 -3.34 -7.40 11.48
N MET A 177 -3.03 -8.11 10.39
CA MET A 177 -2.74 -7.50 9.09
C MET A 177 -3.92 -6.69 8.54
N LEU A 178 -5.16 -7.16 8.71
CA LEU A 178 -6.36 -6.46 8.25
C LEU A 178 -6.67 -5.19 9.06
N TYR A 179 -6.48 -5.22 10.39
CA TYR A 179 -6.86 -4.12 11.29
C TYR A 179 -5.72 -3.17 11.66
N GLN A 180 -4.46 -3.59 11.51
CA GLN A 180 -3.31 -2.69 11.54
C GLN A 180 -3.43 -1.62 10.43
N SER A 181 -4.05 -1.96 9.30
CA SER A 181 -4.30 -1.03 8.19
C SER A 181 -5.24 0.15 8.52
N GLU A 182 -5.98 0.12 9.64
CA GLU A 182 -6.84 1.24 10.08
C GLU A 182 -6.41 1.88 11.41
N ASN A 183 -5.69 1.16 12.29
CA ASN A 183 -5.11 1.77 13.50
C ASN A 183 -3.74 2.42 13.27
N GLU A 184 -3.12 2.20 12.10
CA GLU A 184 -2.13 3.10 11.52
C GLU A 184 -2.84 4.19 10.70
N LYS A 185 -3.60 5.06 11.39
CA LYS A 185 -3.83 6.44 10.92
C LYS A 185 -2.60 7.32 11.17
N GLU A 186 -1.44 6.79 10.80
CA GLU A 186 -0.40 7.56 10.15
C GLU A 186 -0.17 6.83 8.82
N GLU A 187 -0.63 7.45 7.73
CA GLU A 187 -0.17 7.09 6.39
C GLU A 187 1.33 6.81 6.46
N LYS A 188 1.82 5.66 5.99
CA LYS A 188 3.18 5.66 5.43
C LYS A 188 3.08 6.53 4.17
N PRO A 189 3.56 7.79 4.19
CA PRO A 189 3.66 8.52 2.95
C PRO A 189 4.73 7.78 2.15
N MET A 190 4.42 7.38 0.92
CA MET A 190 5.51 7.02 0.01
C MET A 190 6.29 8.31 -0.22
N SER A 191 7.37 8.54 0.54
CA SER A 191 8.16 9.76 0.39
C SER A 191 8.61 9.89 -1.06
N LEU A 192 8.08 10.88 -1.77
CA LEU A 192 8.38 11.09 -3.18
C LEU A 192 9.64 11.93 -3.34
N ILE A 193 10.35 11.68 -4.44
CA ILE A 193 11.41 12.54 -4.95
C ILE A 193 11.09 12.96 -6.38
N SER A 194 11.40 14.21 -6.70
CA SER A 194 11.47 14.71 -8.07
C SER A 194 12.83 14.32 -8.64
N ASN A 195 12.80 13.47 -9.67
CA ASN A 195 13.98 12.82 -10.24
C ASN A 195 13.97 12.92 -11.76
N SER A 196 15.08 13.34 -12.33
CA SER A 196 15.33 13.30 -13.77
C SER A 196 16.63 12.56 -14.06
N GLY A 197 16.64 11.58 -14.96
CA GLY A 197 17.79 10.67 -15.06
C GLY A 197 18.13 10.09 -16.41
N HIS A 198 17.24 10.16 -17.40
CA HIS A 198 17.46 9.63 -18.74
C HIS A 198 16.43 10.22 -19.71
N ASP A 199 16.79 10.25 -20.99
CA ASP A 199 15.92 10.62 -22.12
C ASP A 199 14.93 9.49 -22.47
N GLU A 200 14.08 9.70 -23.48
CA GLU A 200 13.08 8.74 -23.91
C GLU A 200 13.63 7.41 -24.41
N ASN A 201 14.93 7.33 -24.71
CA ASN A 201 15.62 6.14 -25.18
C ASN A 201 16.42 5.45 -24.06
N GLY A 202 16.31 5.93 -22.81
CA GLY A 202 17.09 5.44 -21.68
C GLY A 202 18.57 5.85 -21.76
N ARG A 203 18.89 6.87 -22.55
CA ARG A 203 20.23 7.43 -22.72
C ARG A 203 20.31 8.77 -21.98
N TYR A 204 21.48 9.39 -22.02
CA TYR A 204 21.70 10.68 -21.36
C TYR A 204 21.67 11.87 -22.33
N SER A 205 21.59 11.63 -23.64
CA SER A 205 21.55 12.66 -24.66
C SER A 205 21.13 12.12 -26.02
N GLY A 206 20.68 13.04 -26.88
CA GLY A 206 20.25 12.79 -28.25
C GLY A 206 18.76 12.51 -28.37
N GLY A 207 18.02 12.70 -27.28
CA GLY A 207 16.57 12.58 -27.22
C GLY A 207 15.85 13.76 -27.84
N ARG A 208 14.52 13.65 -27.95
CA ARG A 208 13.66 14.77 -28.34
C ARG A 208 13.42 15.68 -27.13
N ALA A 209 13.15 16.97 -27.37
CA ALA A 209 12.83 17.90 -26.29
C ALA A 209 11.43 17.65 -25.62
N GLY A 210 11.32 17.84 -24.30
CA GLY A 210 10.15 17.65 -23.44
C GLY A 210 10.04 16.21 -22.89
N ASP A 211 9.21 15.92 -21.91
CA ASP A 211 9.04 14.53 -21.43
C ASP A 211 8.12 13.74 -22.36
N GLN A 212 8.68 12.75 -23.07
CA GLN A 212 7.95 11.85 -23.95
C GLN A 212 7.46 10.58 -23.26
N THR A 213 8.02 10.24 -22.10
CA THR A 213 7.82 8.93 -21.44
C THR A 213 7.04 9.01 -20.14
N GLY A 214 6.88 10.22 -19.59
CA GLY A 214 6.43 10.47 -18.22
C GLY A 214 7.46 10.02 -17.18
N THR A 215 8.71 9.82 -17.59
CA THR A 215 9.81 9.33 -16.72
C THR A 215 11.12 10.08 -16.90
N GLU A 216 11.22 10.99 -17.87
CA GLU A 216 12.43 11.76 -18.12
C GLU A 216 12.69 12.75 -16.97
N TRP A 217 11.61 13.38 -16.48
CA TRP A 217 11.57 14.06 -15.19
C TRP A 217 10.25 13.74 -14.48
N ALA A 218 10.30 12.92 -13.43
CA ALA A 218 9.08 12.40 -12.80
C ALA A 218 9.12 12.43 -11.27
N LEU A 219 7.93 12.28 -10.66
CA LEU A 219 7.79 12.00 -9.25
C LEU A 219 7.84 10.49 -9.03
N ILE A 220 8.90 10.04 -8.37
CA ILE A 220 9.12 8.62 -8.09
C ILE A 220 9.25 8.38 -6.59
N PRO A 221 8.93 7.18 -6.09
CA PRO A 221 9.23 6.82 -4.71
C PRO A 221 10.71 7.05 -4.42
N TRP A 222 11.00 7.49 -3.20
CA TRP A 222 12.37 7.53 -2.72
C TRP A 222 13.00 6.14 -2.92
N TYR A 223 14.22 6.13 -3.45
CA TYR A 223 14.95 4.90 -3.70
C TYR A 223 16.39 5.03 -3.23
N SER A 224 16.93 3.90 -2.80
CA SER A 224 18.29 3.83 -2.31
C SER A 224 19.28 3.94 -3.47
N ARG A 225 20.11 4.97 -3.42
CA ARG A 225 21.32 5.17 -4.23
C ARG A 225 22.48 5.43 -3.27
N PRO A 226 23.74 5.40 -3.74
CA PRO A 226 24.89 5.75 -2.92
C PRO A 226 24.95 7.28 -2.69
N TRP A 227 23.87 7.86 -2.17
CA TRP A 227 23.76 9.26 -1.75
C TRP A 227 24.89 9.56 -0.78
N LYS A 228 25.65 10.62 -1.08
CA LYS A 228 26.85 11.01 -0.33
C LYS A 228 26.57 12.15 0.63
N CYS A 229 25.53 12.94 0.37
CA CYS A 229 25.00 13.92 1.31
C CYS A 229 23.56 14.32 0.96
N VAL A 230 22.88 14.93 1.92
CA VAL A 230 21.67 15.74 1.73
C VAL A 230 22.03 17.21 1.91
N LEU A 231 21.64 18.06 0.96
CA LEU A 231 21.80 19.50 1.06
C LEU A 231 20.46 20.09 1.51
N ARG A 232 20.43 20.63 2.73
CA ARG A 232 19.22 21.14 3.39
C ARG A 232 19.31 22.63 3.63
N TYR A 233 18.37 23.40 3.08
CA TYR A 233 18.29 24.82 3.42
C TYR A 233 17.65 25.02 4.80
N PRO A 234 18.18 25.87 5.70
CA PRO A 234 17.63 26.02 7.05
C PRO A 234 16.19 26.58 7.11
N ASN A 235 15.87 27.51 6.22
CA ASN A 235 14.54 28.13 6.15
C ASN A 235 13.50 27.20 5.50
N SER A 236 12.41 26.91 6.20
CA SER A 236 11.32 26.04 5.73
C SER A 236 10.56 26.60 4.53
N ALA A 237 10.37 27.91 4.42
CA ALA A 237 9.69 28.52 3.29
C ALA A 237 10.49 28.35 1.98
N VAL A 238 11.82 28.45 2.07
CA VAL A 238 12.72 28.19 0.94
C VAL A 238 12.63 26.73 0.52
N ARG A 239 12.66 25.80 1.50
CA ARG A 239 12.51 24.37 1.26
C ARG A 239 11.19 24.00 0.59
N ALA A 240 10.07 24.49 1.11
CA ALA A 240 8.75 24.29 0.53
C ALA A 240 8.68 24.81 -0.91
N LYS A 241 9.29 25.96 -1.21
CA LYS A 241 9.34 26.49 -2.57
C LYS A 241 10.22 25.64 -3.50
N ILE A 242 11.36 25.11 -3.02
CA ILE A 242 12.20 24.19 -3.80
C ILE A 242 11.40 22.92 -4.16
N ALA A 243 10.71 22.34 -3.19
CA ALA A 243 9.84 21.18 -3.40
C ALA A 243 8.73 21.46 -4.40
N GLU A 244 8.04 22.60 -4.27
CA GLU A 244 6.98 23.03 -5.18
C GLU A 244 7.47 23.11 -6.63
N LEU A 245 8.59 23.80 -6.88
CA LEU A 245 9.13 23.91 -8.25
C LEU A 245 9.56 22.54 -8.78
N ALA A 246 10.16 21.70 -7.94
CA ALA A 246 10.56 20.35 -8.34
C ALA A 246 9.34 19.46 -8.70
N VAL A 247 8.22 19.61 -8.00
CA VAL A 247 6.95 18.94 -8.32
C VAL A 247 6.35 19.47 -9.62
N LYS A 248 6.34 20.79 -9.83
CA LYS A 248 5.80 21.40 -11.06
C LYS A 248 6.62 21.00 -12.29
N ALA A 249 7.95 20.96 -12.18
CA ALA A 249 8.83 20.53 -13.24
C ALA A 249 8.54 19.07 -13.64
N ALA A 250 8.48 18.17 -12.65
CA ALA A 250 8.22 16.75 -12.84
C ALA A 250 6.81 16.42 -13.38
N LYS A 251 5.88 17.37 -13.37
CA LYS A 251 4.51 17.22 -13.89
C LYS A 251 4.32 17.87 -15.25
N ASN A 252 5.30 18.63 -15.73
CA ASN A 252 5.20 19.30 -17.01
C ASN A 252 5.81 18.43 -18.11
N ASP A 253 4.95 17.82 -18.95
CA ASP A 253 5.33 17.01 -20.12
C ASP A 253 6.24 17.78 -21.12
N LEU A 254 6.45 19.09 -20.97
CA LEU A 254 7.37 19.90 -21.77
C LEU A 254 8.77 20.04 -21.17
N VAL A 255 9.05 19.39 -20.04
CA VAL A 255 10.36 19.40 -19.38
C VAL A 255 10.94 17.99 -19.39
N GLY A 256 11.90 17.72 -20.27
CA GLY A 256 12.55 16.42 -20.47
C GLY A 256 13.93 16.31 -19.83
N TYR A 257 14.66 15.25 -20.21
CA TYR A 257 16.06 15.04 -19.83
C TYR A 257 17.01 14.90 -21.03
N ASP A 258 18.02 15.78 -21.11
CA ASP A 258 19.12 15.69 -22.07
C ASP A 258 20.35 16.48 -21.56
N GLN A 259 21.52 15.83 -21.49
CA GLN A 259 22.76 16.46 -21.02
C GLN A 259 23.38 17.45 -22.02
N SER A 260 23.12 17.30 -23.32
CA SER A 260 23.59 18.19 -24.38
C SER A 260 22.75 19.46 -24.50
N GLN A 261 21.50 19.44 -24.03
CA GLN A 261 20.58 20.58 -24.04
C GLN A 261 20.19 21.08 -22.64
N ARG A 262 20.99 20.70 -21.63
CA ARG A 262 20.75 20.85 -20.19
C ARG A 262 20.35 22.24 -19.69
N ASP A 263 20.63 23.31 -20.45
CA ASP A 263 20.37 24.70 -20.05
C ASP A 263 19.06 25.26 -20.60
N THR A 264 18.39 24.56 -21.52
CA THR A 264 17.15 25.06 -22.15
C THR A 264 16.01 25.17 -21.13
N TYR A 265 15.92 24.26 -20.15
CA TYR A 265 14.97 24.38 -19.05
C TYR A 265 15.13 25.71 -18.29
N TRP A 266 16.35 26.11 -17.94
CA TRP A 266 16.57 27.38 -17.24
C TRP A 266 16.15 28.60 -18.07
N GLN A 267 16.40 28.57 -19.38
CA GLN A 267 15.98 29.65 -20.28
C GLN A 267 14.46 29.82 -20.28
N HIS A 268 13.71 28.71 -20.41
CA HIS A 268 12.26 28.73 -20.42
C HIS A 268 11.64 28.94 -19.04
N LEU A 269 12.30 28.49 -17.97
CA LEU A 269 11.90 28.76 -16.60
C LEU A 269 11.93 30.26 -16.30
N LYS A 270 12.99 30.98 -16.71
CA LYS A 270 13.06 32.45 -16.61
C LYS A 270 11.94 33.14 -17.40
N ALA A 271 11.70 32.68 -18.63
CA ALA A 271 10.65 33.24 -19.49
C ALA A 271 9.23 32.99 -18.93
N SER A 272 9.09 32.00 -18.05
CA SER A 272 7.83 31.55 -17.46
C SER A 272 7.67 32.04 -16.02
N ASN A 273 8.21 33.22 -15.70
CA ASN A 273 8.18 33.84 -14.36
C ASN A 273 8.70 32.91 -13.25
N TYR A 274 9.68 32.07 -13.56
CA TYR A 274 10.26 31.08 -12.65
C TYR A 274 9.28 29.99 -12.17
N ASP A 275 8.15 29.82 -12.87
CA ASP A 275 7.16 28.77 -12.59
C ASP A 275 7.23 27.67 -13.67
N PRO A 276 7.67 26.45 -13.34
CA PRO A 276 7.77 25.34 -14.30
C PRO A 276 6.44 24.98 -14.94
N SER A 277 5.30 25.21 -14.26
CA SER A 277 3.97 24.92 -14.81
C SER A 277 3.54 25.91 -15.91
N GLN A 278 4.23 27.05 -16.03
CA GLN A 278 3.98 28.06 -17.07
C GLN A 278 4.86 27.86 -18.33
N ILE A 279 5.76 26.87 -18.32
CA ILE A 279 6.57 26.53 -19.49
C ILE A 279 5.67 25.95 -20.58
N THR A 280 5.71 26.57 -21.76
CA THR A 280 4.90 26.22 -22.95
C THR A 280 5.72 25.74 -24.14
N VAL A 281 7.05 25.70 -24.00
CA VAL A 281 8.00 25.23 -25.02
C VAL A 281 8.75 24.04 -24.47
N ALA A 282 8.87 22.98 -25.27
CA ALA A 282 9.62 21.79 -24.91
C ALA A 282 11.09 22.14 -24.63
N CYS A 283 11.61 21.66 -23.50
CA CYS A 283 12.93 22.01 -22.99
C CYS A 283 13.52 20.89 -22.14
N GLU A 284 14.82 21.01 -21.87
CA GLU A 284 15.67 19.94 -21.37
C GLU A 284 16.52 20.39 -20.19
N ALA A 285 16.73 19.46 -19.26
CA ALA A 285 17.70 19.57 -18.17
C ALA A 285 18.30 18.20 -17.84
N ASP A 286 19.56 18.14 -17.43
CA ASP A 286 20.00 16.98 -16.64
C ASP A 286 19.65 17.14 -15.15
N CYS A 287 19.88 16.07 -14.37
CA CYS A 287 19.60 16.01 -12.94
C CYS A 287 20.11 17.24 -12.16
N SER A 288 21.35 17.65 -12.38
CA SER A 288 21.96 18.78 -11.71
C SER A 288 21.51 20.12 -12.27
N ALA A 289 21.45 20.26 -13.59
CA ALA A 289 21.00 21.51 -14.20
C ALA A 289 19.56 21.85 -13.77
N GLY A 290 18.69 20.84 -13.71
CA GLY A 290 17.30 20.98 -13.27
C GLY A 290 17.17 21.39 -11.80
N VAL A 291 17.84 20.67 -10.90
CA VAL A 291 17.82 21.01 -9.45
C VAL A 291 18.42 22.40 -9.21
N ILE A 292 19.54 22.74 -9.86
CA ILE A 292 20.18 24.05 -9.74
C ILE A 292 19.27 25.16 -10.25
N ALA A 293 18.59 24.96 -11.39
CA ALA A 293 17.64 25.91 -11.95
C ALA A 293 16.46 26.18 -10.99
N ASN A 294 15.89 25.13 -10.38
CA ASN A 294 14.82 25.28 -9.39
C ASN A 294 15.29 26.07 -8.16
N VAL A 295 16.47 25.78 -7.62
CA VAL A 295 17.00 26.53 -6.47
C VAL A 295 17.31 27.99 -6.82
N ARG A 296 17.86 28.26 -8.00
CA ARG A 296 18.05 29.64 -8.49
C ARG A 296 16.72 30.38 -8.63
N ALA A 297 15.71 29.74 -9.22
CA ALA A 297 14.36 30.27 -9.34
C ALA A 297 13.76 30.65 -7.98
N VAL A 298 13.92 29.81 -6.94
CA VAL A 298 13.53 30.16 -5.57
C VAL A 298 14.24 31.43 -5.08
N GLY A 299 15.51 31.62 -5.43
CA GLY A 299 16.24 32.86 -5.14
C GLY A 299 15.60 34.12 -5.75
N TYR A 300 15.06 34.03 -6.96
CA TYR A 300 14.32 35.14 -7.57
C TYR A 300 12.93 35.33 -6.95
N LEU A 301 12.21 34.24 -6.70
CA LEU A 301 10.85 34.27 -6.15
C LEU A 301 10.78 34.76 -4.69
N LEU A 302 11.82 34.48 -3.90
CA LEU A 302 11.91 34.86 -2.48
C LEU A 302 12.94 35.96 -2.20
N ASP A 303 13.51 36.55 -3.25
CA ASP A 303 14.49 37.64 -3.17
C ASP A 303 15.75 37.30 -2.34
N ILE A 304 16.34 36.12 -2.55
CA ILE A 304 17.52 35.63 -1.82
C ILE A 304 18.75 35.62 -2.73
N ASP A 305 19.62 36.63 -2.60
CA ASP A 305 20.78 36.83 -3.48
C ASP A 305 21.75 35.65 -3.53
N ALA A 306 21.96 34.96 -2.40
CA ALA A 306 22.81 33.77 -2.34
C ALA A 306 22.29 32.63 -3.24
N LEU A 307 20.97 32.52 -3.40
CA LEU A 307 20.34 31.52 -4.27
C LEU A 307 20.27 31.99 -5.72
N LYS A 308 19.97 33.28 -5.98
CA LYS A 308 20.03 33.87 -7.34
C LYS A 308 21.40 33.65 -7.98
N ASN A 309 22.46 33.80 -7.18
CA ASN A 309 23.86 33.71 -7.59
C ASN A 309 24.49 32.34 -7.29
N LEU A 310 23.69 31.28 -7.14
CA LEU A 310 24.18 29.93 -6.85
C LEU A 310 25.16 29.46 -7.94
N LYS A 311 26.43 29.23 -7.56
CA LYS A 311 27.54 28.94 -8.49
C LYS A 311 27.70 27.46 -8.87
N ALA A 312 26.76 26.60 -8.49
CA ALA A 312 26.79 25.19 -8.88
C ALA A 312 26.60 25.05 -10.39
N THR A 313 27.30 24.10 -11.01
CA THR A 313 27.21 23.81 -12.45
C THR A 313 27.01 22.34 -12.77
N TYR A 314 27.34 21.42 -11.86
CA TYR A 314 27.11 19.97 -12.01
C TYR A 314 27.19 19.24 -10.66
N THR A 315 26.83 17.95 -10.61
CA THR A 315 26.78 17.17 -9.36
C THR A 315 28.09 17.15 -8.56
N GLY A 316 29.26 17.36 -9.17
CA GLY A 316 30.55 17.36 -8.47
C GLY A 316 30.87 18.66 -7.71
N ASP A 317 30.23 19.78 -8.06
CA ASP A 317 30.46 21.08 -7.38
C ASP A 317 29.28 21.53 -6.49
N MET A 318 28.11 20.89 -6.64
CA MET A 318 26.89 21.21 -5.91
C MET A 318 27.10 21.28 -4.40
N ARG A 319 27.77 20.30 -3.78
CA ARG A 319 28.01 20.29 -2.34
C ARG A 319 28.70 21.56 -1.84
N LYS A 320 29.77 21.99 -2.53
CA LYS A 320 30.54 23.19 -2.19
C LYS A 320 29.72 24.45 -2.44
N ALA A 321 29.06 24.55 -3.58
CA ALA A 321 28.31 25.73 -3.99
C ALA A 321 27.04 25.93 -3.12
N PHE A 322 26.29 24.87 -2.84
CA PHE A 322 25.11 24.93 -1.97
C PHE A 322 25.49 25.28 -0.54
N LYS A 323 26.58 24.72 -0.01
CA LYS A 323 27.11 25.11 1.31
C LYS A 323 27.44 26.61 1.36
N ALA A 324 28.10 27.12 0.32
CA ALA A 324 28.40 28.56 0.21
C ALA A 324 27.13 29.43 0.09
N ALA A 325 26.04 28.88 -0.46
CA ALA A 325 24.74 29.53 -0.56
C ALA A 325 23.86 29.37 0.72
N GLY A 326 24.39 28.75 1.78
CA GLY A 326 23.71 28.65 3.08
C GLY A 326 23.02 27.30 3.37
N PHE A 327 23.19 26.29 2.53
CA PHE A 327 22.67 24.94 2.83
C PHE A 327 23.55 24.23 3.87
N LEU A 328 22.90 23.47 4.75
CA LEU A 328 23.53 22.45 5.57
C LEU A 328 23.90 21.26 4.69
N VAL A 329 25.04 20.63 4.99
CA VAL A 329 25.49 19.40 4.34
C VAL A 329 25.36 18.26 5.35
N LEU A 330 24.34 17.42 5.18
CA LEU A 330 24.05 16.31 6.08
C LEU A 330 24.61 15.02 5.49
N THR A 331 25.49 14.34 6.24
CA THR A 331 26.18 13.11 5.77
C THR A 331 25.93 11.90 6.67
N GLU A 332 25.14 12.06 7.74
CA GLU A 332 24.80 10.96 8.64
C GLU A 332 23.91 9.94 7.92
N SER A 333 24.13 8.65 8.17
CA SER A 333 23.43 7.53 7.51
C SER A 333 21.91 7.60 7.61
N LYS A 334 21.37 8.16 8.70
CA LYS A 334 19.93 8.36 8.91
C LYS A 334 19.25 9.21 7.83
N TYR A 335 19.99 10.12 7.18
CA TYR A 335 19.50 10.93 6.07
C TYR A 335 19.75 10.30 4.69
N LEU A 336 20.62 9.29 4.60
CA LEU A 336 21.08 8.73 3.32
C LEU A 336 20.43 7.39 2.99
N ASN A 337 20.01 6.65 4.02
CA ASN A 337 19.53 5.26 3.89
C ASN A 337 18.00 5.15 3.79
N GLY A 338 17.28 6.26 3.89
CA GLY A 338 15.83 6.27 3.81
C GLY A 338 15.25 7.67 3.90
N PRO A 339 13.96 7.82 3.58
CA PRO A 339 13.30 9.12 3.59
C PRO A 339 12.92 9.64 4.98
N ASP A 340 12.94 8.78 6.00
CA ASP A 340 12.29 9.07 7.28
C ASP A 340 12.80 10.33 7.99
N TYR A 341 14.04 10.75 7.75
CA TYR A 341 14.63 11.97 8.33
C TYR A 341 14.74 13.13 7.35
N LEU A 342 14.28 12.96 6.11
CA LEU A 342 14.30 13.99 5.09
C LEU A 342 13.22 15.04 5.34
N LEU A 343 13.47 16.24 4.84
CA LEU A 343 12.49 17.31 4.77
C LEU A 343 12.17 17.58 3.31
N GLU A 344 10.96 18.05 3.04
CA GLU A 344 10.64 18.61 1.73
C GLU A 344 11.69 19.66 1.33
N GLY A 345 12.06 19.70 0.06
CA GLY A 345 13.07 20.62 -0.48
C GLY A 345 14.51 20.22 -0.18
N ASP A 346 14.75 19.11 0.53
CA ASP A 346 16.07 18.52 0.64
C ASP A 346 16.59 18.07 -0.73
N VAL A 347 17.84 18.38 -1.02
CA VAL A 347 18.50 17.91 -2.25
C VAL A 347 19.36 16.69 -1.93
N LEU A 348 18.98 15.55 -2.47
CA LEU A 348 19.76 14.31 -2.42
C LEU A 348 20.91 14.41 -3.41
N LEU A 349 22.14 14.17 -2.98
CA LEU A 349 23.32 14.30 -3.83
C LEU A 349 24.24 13.08 -3.71
N ASN A 350 24.55 12.48 -4.87
CA ASN A 350 25.65 11.57 -5.07
C ASN A 350 26.69 12.30 -5.94
N ASP A 351 27.75 12.82 -5.30
CA ASP A 351 28.71 13.72 -5.95
C ASP A 351 29.28 13.10 -7.24
N GLY A 352 29.30 13.91 -8.31
CA GLY A 352 29.78 13.49 -9.62
C GLY A 352 28.90 12.48 -10.36
N ALA A 353 27.74 12.09 -9.83
CA ALA A 353 26.91 11.05 -10.42
C ALA A 353 25.44 11.42 -10.57
N HIS A 354 24.72 11.78 -9.49
CA HIS A 354 23.27 12.02 -9.57
C HIS A 354 22.76 12.96 -8.47
N THR A 355 21.66 13.66 -8.75
CA THR A 355 20.94 14.45 -7.75
C THR A 355 19.43 14.39 -7.96
N ALA A 356 18.67 14.55 -6.88
CA ALA A 356 17.21 14.59 -6.90
C ALA A 356 16.71 15.52 -5.76
N THR A 357 15.45 15.94 -5.83
CA THR A 357 14.82 16.74 -4.78
C THR A 357 13.79 15.91 -4.04
N ASN A 358 13.91 15.80 -2.72
CA ASN A 358 12.89 15.23 -1.87
C ASN A 358 11.72 16.21 -1.74
N VAL A 359 10.49 15.76 -1.94
CA VAL A 359 9.32 16.66 -2.02
C VAL A 359 8.32 16.49 -0.87
N GLU A 360 8.63 15.63 0.11
CA GLU A 360 7.75 15.34 1.24
C GLU A 360 8.54 15.25 2.56
N ASN A 361 7.90 15.54 3.69
CA ASN A 361 8.55 15.40 5.01
C ASN A 361 8.55 13.93 5.46
N GLY A 362 9.70 13.46 5.95
CA GLY A 362 9.88 12.12 6.49
C GLY A 362 9.31 11.96 7.90
N ARG A 363 8.98 10.72 8.29
CA ARG A 363 8.34 10.38 9.57
C ARG A 363 8.96 11.01 10.82
N TYR A 364 10.28 11.12 10.87
CA TYR A 364 11.04 11.61 12.03
C TYR A 364 11.50 13.08 11.87
N SER A 365 10.92 13.82 10.93
CA SER A 365 11.21 15.23 10.70
C SER A 365 10.83 16.14 11.88
N GLY A 366 9.92 15.69 12.75
CA GLY A 366 9.60 16.30 14.05
C GLY A 366 10.21 15.46 15.16
N GLY A 367 11.42 15.81 15.60
CA GLY A 367 12.28 14.89 16.36
C GLY A 367 11.62 14.23 17.58
N THR A 368 11.61 12.89 17.62
CA THR A 368 12.07 12.09 18.76
C THR A 368 12.44 10.68 18.27
N SER A 369 13.59 10.20 18.71
CA SER A 369 14.27 8.98 18.27
C SER A 369 13.50 7.69 18.57
N GLY A 370 13.48 6.75 17.61
CA GLY A 370 13.06 5.36 17.82
C GLY A 370 13.64 4.45 16.74
N VAL A 371 14.75 3.79 17.03
CA VAL A 371 15.44 2.81 16.18
C VAL A 371 14.73 1.45 16.30
N ASN A 372 14.42 0.77 15.17
CA ASN A 372 14.73 -0.67 15.06
C ASN A 372 14.68 -1.23 13.62
N THR A 373 15.50 -2.25 13.42
CA THR A 373 15.91 -2.91 12.17
C THR A 373 15.10 -4.19 11.83
N ASN A 374 15.19 -4.59 10.54
CA ASN A 374 15.08 -5.94 9.93
C ASN A 374 13.76 -6.45 9.31
N THR A 375 13.79 -6.53 7.96
CA THR A 375 13.65 -7.68 7.03
C THR A 375 12.70 -8.87 7.28
N GLY A 376 11.89 -9.19 6.24
CA GLY A 376 11.31 -10.53 5.92
C GLY A 376 9.78 -10.52 5.77
N SER A 377 9.18 -10.31 4.59
CA SER A 377 8.88 -11.22 3.45
C SER A 377 7.53 -11.97 3.55
N GLY A 378 6.73 -11.91 2.47
CA GLY A 378 5.89 -13.03 2.08
C GLY A 378 4.61 -12.72 1.31
N SER A 379 3.57 -12.22 1.99
CA SER A 379 2.20 -12.19 1.44
C SER A 379 1.67 -10.78 1.18
N ASN A 380 2.17 -9.78 1.92
CA ASN A 380 1.74 -8.38 1.82
C ASN A 380 2.22 -7.64 0.56
N THR A 381 3.23 -8.15 -0.14
CA THR A 381 3.92 -7.37 -1.18
C THR A 381 3.06 -7.14 -2.42
N ALA A 382 2.21 -8.09 -2.82
CA ALA A 382 1.37 -7.92 -4.01
C ALA A 382 0.30 -6.81 -3.82
N ARG A 383 -0.43 -6.83 -2.69
CA ARG A 383 -1.43 -5.81 -2.36
C ARG A 383 -0.78 -4.43 -2.16
N ASN A 384 0.39 -4.39 -1.51
CA ASN A 384 1.17 -3.17 -1.35
C ASN A 384 1.62 -2.63 -2.71
N ASN A 385 2.16 -3.48 -3.58
CA ASN A 385 2.56 -3.12 -4.95
C ASN A 385 1.38 -2.60 -5.78
N VAL A 386 0.16 -3.11 -5.58
CA VAL A 386 -1.04 -2.56 -6.23
C VAL A 386 -1.38 -1.19 -5.67
N SER A 387 -1.35 -1.01 -4.35
CA SER A 387 -1.58 0.31 -3.75
C SER A 387 -0.53 1.34 -4.18
N ASP A 388 0.73 0.93 -4.28
CA ASP A 388 1.84 1.76 -4.72
C ASP A 388 1.72 2.09 -6.22
N GLY A 389 1.26 1.12 -7.02
CA GLY A 389 0.90 1.33 -8.42
C GLY A 389 -0.23 2.33 -8.62
N GLN A 390 -1.29 2.26 -7.79
CA GLN A 390 -2.40 3.22 -7.82
C GLN A 390 -1.94 4.64 -7.45
N LYS A 391 -1.14 4.76 -6.38
CA LYS A 391 -0.53 6.04 -5.97
C LYS A 391 0.33 6.62 -7.08
N TRP A 392 1.23 5.81 -7.65
CA TRP A 392 2.14 6.24 -8.70
C TRP A 392 1.39 6.70 -9.96
N LEU A 393 0.36 5.95 -10.38
CA LEU A 393 -0.50 6.32 -11.51
C LEU A 393 -1.25 7.63 -11.24
N ASN A 394 -1.75 7.86 -10.03
CA ASN A 394 -2.38 9.14 -9.67
C ASN A 394 -1.40 10.32 -9.67
N SER A 395 -0.18 10.11 -9.18
CA SER A 395 0.83 11.17 -9.09
C SER A 395 1.35 11.61 -10.46
N ASN A 396 1.61 10.65 -11.35
CA ASN A 396 2.24 10.90 -12.65
C ASN A 396 1.24 11.06 -13.79
N TYR A 397 0.08 10.38 -13.72
CA TYR A 397 -0.93 10.37 -14.78
C TYR A 397 -2.31 10.79 -14.30
N GLY A 398 -2.46 11.29 -13.07
CA GLY A 398 -3.76 11.59 -12.48
C GLY A 398 -4.65 12.49 -13.34
N ASP A 399 -4.08 13.47 -14.03
CA ASP A 399 -4.86 14.38 -14.86
C ASP A 399 -5.29 13.73 -16.18
N LYS A 400 -4.46 12.83 -16.74
CA LYS A 400 -4.83 11.99 -17.89
C LYS A 400 -5.89 10.97 -17.47
N ILE A 401 -5.74 10.33 -16.31
CA ILE A 401 -6.69 9.37 -15.76
C ILE A 401 -8.02 10.06 -15.46
N LEU A 402 -8.01 11.26 -14.89
CA LEU A 402 -9.22 12.06 -14.70
C LEU A 402 -9.88 12.38 -16.06
N LYS A 403 -9.09 12.81 -17.05
CA LYS A 403 -9.57 13.11 -18.41
C LYS A 403 -10.19 11.90 -19.12
N TYR A 404 -9.55 10.72 -19.04
CA TYR A 404 -9.95 9.55 -19.82
C TYR A 404 -10.88 8.61 -19.07
N SER A 405 -10.75 8.53 -17.74
CA SER A 405 -11.46 7.60 -16.87
C SER A 405 -12.47 8.26 -15.93
N GLY A 406 -12.56 9.59 -15.92
CA GLY A 406 -13.55 10.37 -15.18
C GLY A 406 -13.27 10.57 -13.69
N ALA A 407 -12.29 9.88 -13.13
CA ALA A 407 -11.84 10.06 -11.74
C ALA A 407 -10.43 9.50 -11.56
N LYS A 408 -9.66 10.08 -10.63
CA LYS A 408 -8.40 9.49 -10.14
C LYS A 408 -8.68 8.17 -9.42
N LEU A 409 -7.68 7.30 -9.32
CA LEU A 409 -7.81 6.00 -8.65
C LEU A 409 -8.00 6.18 -7.14
N ARG A 410 -8.83 5.34 -6.54
CA ARG A 410 -8.78 5.12 -5.10
C ARG A 410 -7.56 4.24 -4.81
N VAL A 411 -6.84 4.56 -3.75
CA VAL A 411 -5.68 3.78 -3.29
C VAL A 411 -6.17 2.79 -2.24
N ASP A 412 -6.54 1.60 -2.67
CA ASP A 412 -7.14 0.54 -1.85
C ASP A 412 -6.39 -0.79 -1.92
N GLY A 413 -5.35 -0.87 -2.76
CA GLY A 413 -4.61 -2.09 -3.01
C GLY A 413 -5.38 -3.12 -3.82
N ASP A 414 -6.54 -2.75 -4.37
CA ASP A 414 -7.38 -3.64 -5.16
C ASP A 414 -7.24 -3.33 -6.66
N TYR A 415 -6.84 -4.35 -7.43
CA TYR A 415 -6.79 -4.25 -8.88
C TYR A 415 -8.16 -4.58 -9.49
N GLY A 416 -9.12 -3.67 -9.28
CA GLY A 416 -10.44 -3.73 -9.90
C GLY A 416 -10.50 -3.07 -11.29
N ASP A 417 -11.71 -2.99 -11.86
CA ASP A 417 -11.95 -2.44 -13.20
C ASP A 417 -11.39 -1.03 -13.40
N LYS A 418 -11.42 -0.20 -12.35
CA LYS A 418 -10.87 1.16 -12.40
C LYS A 418 -9.35 1.16 -12.51
N SER A 419 -8.64 0.35 -11.70
CA SER A 419 -7.18 0.18 -11.74
C SER A 419 -6.74 -0.35 -13.10
N ARG A 420 -7.45 -1.37 -13.62
CA ARG A 420 -7.21 -1.92 -14.97
C ARG A 420 -7.43 -0.88 -16.06
N TRP A 421 -8.54 -0.13 -16.00
CA TRP A 421 -8.85 0.89 -17.00
C TRP A 421 -7.84 2.03 -16.97
N ALA A 422 -7.44 2.51 -15.79
CA ALA A 422 -6.41 3.55 -15.68
C ALA A 422 -5.07 3.09 -16.27
N ALA A 423 -4.61 1.88 -15.94
CA ALA A 423 -3.40 1.31 -16.54
C ALA A 423 -3.49 1.23 -18.07
N LEU A 424 -4.65 0.82 -18.60
CA LEU A 424 -4.90 0.75 -20.04
C LEU A 424 -4.97 2.14 -20.70
N ALA A 425 -5.61 3.11 -20.06
CA ALA A 425 -5.73 4.48 -20.56
C ALA A 425 -4.34 5.12 -20.65
N VAL A 426 -3.51 4.95 -19.62
CA VAL A 426 -2.10 5.39 -19.62
C VAL A 426 -1.30 4.68 -20.70
N TRP A 427 -1.46 3.36 -20.86
CA TRP A 427 -0.81 2.62 -21.93
C TRP A 427 -1.15 3.19 -23.32
N LYS A 428 -2.44 3.42 -23.60
CA LYS A 428 -2.90 3.97 -24.89
C LYS A 428 -2.44 5.41 -25.12
N ASP A 429 -2.49 6.26 -24.09
CA ASP A 429 -1.99 7.63 -24.15
C ASP A 429 -0.50 7.66 -24.51
N LEU A 430 0.31 6.83 -23.85
CA LEU A 430 1.74 6.70 -24.14
C LEU A 430 1.98 6.16 -25.55
N MET A 431 1.20 5.18 -26.00
CA MET A 431 1.28 4.69 -27.38
C MET A 431 1.01 5.79 -28.40
N ASN A 432 0.07 6.68 -28.13
CA ASN A 432 -0.22 7.83 -28.99
C ASN A 432 0.92 8.85 -28.96
N ARG A 433 1.38 9.25 -27.76
CA ARG A 433 2.42 10.29 -27.59
C ARG A 433 3.79 9.85 -28.10
N ARG A 434 4.19 8.61 -27.82
CA ARG A 434 5.54 8.08 -28.10
C ARG A 434 5.69 7.54 -29.52
N TYR A 435 4.62 6.97 -30.09
CA TYR A 435 4.69 6.29 -31.38
C TYR A 435 3.72 6.81 -32.44
N GLY A 436 3.00 7.91 -32.17
CA GLY A 436 2.07 8.53 -33.12
C GLY A 436 0.87 7.64 -33.46
N THR A 437 0.54 6.67 -32.60
CA THR A 437 -0.64 5.83 -32.81
C THR A 437 -1.94 6.63 -32.58
N LYS A 438 -3.08 6.07 -32.99
CA LYS A 438 -4.40 6.70 -32.89
C LYS A 438 -5.36 5.83 -32.06
N LEU A 439 -4.90 5.36 -30.91
CA LEU A 439 -5.72 4.61 -29.98
C LEU A 439 -6.63 5.55 -29.18
N ASP A 440 -7.81 5.10 -28.79
CA ASP A 440 -8.72 5.86 -27.92
C ASP A 440 -8.49 5.49 -26.44
N PRO A 441 -7.89 6.37 -25.62
CA PRO A 441 -7.61 6.11 -24.21
C PRO A 441 -8.88 6.02 -23.33
N THR A 442 -10.02 6.55 -23.78
CA THR A 442 -11.28 6.47 -23.03
C THR A 442 -11.91 5.08 -23.09
N ASN A 443 -11.52 4.27 -24.08
CA ASN A 443 -12.03 2.92 -24.26
C ASN A 443 -11.42 1.93 -23.26
N LYS A 444 -12.27 1.16 -22.56
CA LYS A 444 -11.89 0.22 -21.49
C LYS A 444 -11.30 -1.12 -21.97
N ASN A 445 -11.31 -1.37 -23.28
CA ASN A 445 -10.95 -2.66 -23.86
C ASN A 445 -9.61 -2.60 -24.59
N PHE A 446 -8.85 -3.69 -24.49
CA PHE A 446 -7.62 -3.89 -25.26
C PHE A 446 -7.96 -4.69 -26.52
N PHE A 447 -8.35 -3.96 -27.57
CA PHE A 447 -8.75 -4.55 -28.85
C PHE A 447 -7.57 -4.95 -29.74
N GLU A 448 -7.88 -5.59 -30.86
CA GLU A 448 -6.89 -5.95 -31.89
C GLU A 448 -6.10 -4.73 -32.41
N SER A 449 -6.70 -3.54 -32.44
CA SER A 449 -5.99 -2.29 -32.76
C SER A 449 -4.86 -1.97 -31.77
N CYS A 450 -5.04 -2.29 -30.48
CA CYS A 450 -4.01 -2.18 -29.45
C CYS A 450 -2.94 -3.27 -29.65
N LYS A 451 -3.38 -4.52 -29.89
CA LYS A 451 -2.48 -5.66 -30.11
C LYS A 451 -1.53 -5.43 -31.30
N LYS A 452 -2.03 -4.89 -32.42
CA LYS A 452 -1.25 -4.58 -33.63
C LYS A 452 -0.08 -3.63 -33.37
N VAL A 453 -0.22 -2.69 -32.42
CA VAL A 453 0.83 -1.71 -32.11
C VAL A 453 1.65 -2.08 -30.87
N ALA A 454 1.23 -3.08 -30.10
CA ALA A 454 1.84 -3.43 -28.82
C ALA A 454 3.30 -3.90 -28.91
N SER A 455 3.76 -4.35 -30.08
CA SER A 455 5.18 -4.65 -30.34
C SER A 455 6.11 -3.43 -30.30
N LYS A 456 5.57 -2.21 -30.22
CA LYS A 456 6.37 -0.99 -29.97
C LYS A 456 6.61 -0.72 -28.48
N ALA A 457 5.77 -1.25 -27.59
CA ALA A 457 5.84 -1.04 -26.13
C ALA A 457 6.40 -2.27 -25.40
N THR A 458 7.55 -2.77 -25.84
CA THR A 458 8.07 -4.05 -25.37
C THR A 458 8.79 -3.90 -24.04
N VAL A 459 8.63 -4.87 -23.14
CA VAL A 459 9.35 -4.92 -21.86
C VAL A 459 10.15 -6.23 -21.79
N SER A 460 11.46 -6.10 -21.63
CA SER A 460 12.39 -7.23 -21.47
C SER A 460 13.48 -6.87 -20.47
N HIS A 461 14.35 -7.82 -20.13
CA HIS A 461 15.46 -7.57 -19.21
C HIS A 461 16.24 -6.30 -19.59
N GLY A 462 16.44 -5.40 -18.61
CA GLY A 462 17.07 -4.09 -18.79
C GLY A 462 16.14 -2.95 -19.22
N THR A 463 14.92 -3.22 -19.70
CA THR A 463 13.97 -2.16 -20.07
C THR A 463 13.52 -1.36 -18.84
N GLN A 464 13.50 -0.04 -18.96
CA GLN A 464 13.06 0.89 -17.93
C GLN A 464 11.90 1.78 -18.41
N GLY A 465 11.13 2.34 -17.47
CA GLY A 465 10.12 3.36 -17.73
C GLY A 465 8.67 2.88 -17.58
N THR A 466 7.71 3.73 -17.98
CA THR A 466 6.29 3.52 -17.63
C THR A 466 5.70 2.20 -18.13
N PHE A 467 6.06 1.72 -19.33
CA PHE A 467 5.58 0.41 -19.79
C PHE A 467 6.04 -0.73 -18.88
N THR A 468 7.28 -0.68 -18.39
CA THR A 468 7.79 -1.63 -17.40
C THR A 468 7.02 -1.54 -16.08
N PHE A 469 6.75 -0.33 -15.60
CA PHE A 469 5.96 -0.11 -14.39
C PHE A 469 4.53 -0.69 -14.52
N LEU A 470 3.88 -0.50 -15.68
CA LEU A 470 2.57 -1.08 -15.93
C LEU A 470 2.61 -2.62 -15.89
N VAL A 471 3.66 -3.25 -16.43
CA VAL A 471 3.83 -4.71 -16.32
C VAL A 471 4.02 -5.13 -14.86
N GLN A 472 4.87 -4.44 -14.08
CA GLN A 472 5.04 -4.69 -12.64
C GLN A 472 3.71 -4.58 -11.89
N PHE A 473 2.95 -3.51 -12.15
CA PHE A 473 1.66 -3.25 -11.51
C PHE A 473 0.64 -4.35 -11.79
N ILE A 474 0.49 -4.72 -13.07
CA ILE A 474 -0.48 -5.74 -13.48
C ILE A 474 -0.05 -7.14 -13.00
N LEU A 475 1.24 -7.47 -13.06
CA LEU A 475 1.74 -8.77 -12.60
C LEU A 475 1.70 -8.88 -11.07
N ALA A 476 1.93 -7.79 -10.34
CA ALA A 476 1.75 -7.78 -8.90
C ALA A 476 0.29 -8.03 -8.53
N ALA A 477 -0.65 -7.34 -9.20
CA ALA A 477 -2.08 -7.58 -9.05
C ALA A 477 -2.49 -9.03 -9.33
N LYS A 478 -1.85 -9.66 -10.31
CA LYS A 478 -2.11 -11.07 -10.68
C LYS A 478 -1.34 -12.08 -9.83
N GLY A 479 -0.56 -11.64 -8.84
CA GLY A 479 0.20 -12.51 -7.93
C GLY A 479 1.46 -13.14 -8.54
N PHE A 480 1.99 -12.58 -9.63
CA PHE A 480 3.22 -13.06 -10.28
C PHE A 480 4.46 -12.25 -9.92
N TYR A 481 4.29 -11.01 -9.44
CA TYR A 481 5.39 -10.11 -9.13
C TYR A 481 5.34 -9.59 -7.68
N PHE A 482 6.42 -9.81 -6.95
CA PHE A 482 6.57 -9.42 -5.54
C PHE A 482 7.83 -8.57 -5.31
N GLY A 483 8.45 -8.07 -6.39
CA GLY A 483 9.60 -7.18 -6.33
C GLY A 483 9.18 -5.72 -6.17
N ASN A 484 10.16 -4.82 -6.22
CA ASN A 484 9.94 -3.38 -6.09
C ASN A 484 9.22 -2.79 -7.31
N MET A 485 8.31 -1.87 -7.09
CA MET A 485 7.66 -1.07 -8.14
C MET A 485 8.59 0.05 -8.65
N ASP A 486 9.73 -0.32 -9.24
CA ASP A 486 10.85 0.57 -9.57
C ASP A 486 10.94 0.95 -11.07
N ALA A 487 9.97 0.51 -11.88
CA ALA A 487 9.95 0.71 -13.33
C ALA A 487 11.16 0.11 -14.07
N LEU A 488 11.88 -0.85 -13.48
CA LEU A 488 13.01 -1.57 -14.09
C LEU A 488 12.70 -3.05 -14.28
N CYS A 489 12.91 -3.56 -15.49
CA CYS A 489 12.81 -4.98 -15.77
C CYS A 489 14.13 -5.68 -15.44
N GLY A 490 14.38 -5.90 -14.15
CA GLY A 490 15.47 -6.78 -13.69
C GLY A 490 15.08 -8.26 -13.72
N ASP A 491 15.95 -9.12 -13.19
CA ASP A 491 15.76 -10.58 -13.14
C ASP A 491 14.41 -10.99 -12.53
N GLY A 492 14.00 -10.30 -11.46
CA GLY A 492 12.73 -10.58 -10.78
C GLY A 492 11.50 -10.36 -11.66
N LEU A 493 11.47 -9.26 -12.44
CA LEU A 493 10.35 -8.99 -13.34
C LEU A 493 10.41 -9.91 -14.56
N THR A 494 11.60 -10.18 -15.10
CA THR A 494 11.77 -11.16 -16.19
C THR A 494 11.25 -12.54 -15.79
N ALA A 495 11.55 -13.01 -14.57
CA ALA A 495 11.02 -14.27 -14.04
C ALA A 495 9.49 -14.24 -13.86
N ALA A 496 8.93 -13.12 -13.41
CA ALA A 496 7.49 -12.93 -13.29
C ALA A 496 6.77 -12.97 -14.66
N ILE A 497 7.34 -12.32 -15.67
CA ILE A 497 6.82 -12.36 -17.06
C ILE A 497 6.82 -13.80 -17.57
N LYS A 498 7.93 -14.54 -17.42
CA LYS A 498 8.01 -15.96 -17.82
C LYS A 498 6.95 -16.82 -17.12
N SER A 499 6.77 -16.61 -15.82
CA SER A 499 5.78 -17.36 -15.03
C SER A 499 4.36 -17.04 -15.48
N TYR A 500 4.07 -15.78 -15.77
CA TYR A 500 2.77 -15.35 -16.30
C TYR A 500 2.50 -15.95 -17.68
N GLN A 501 3.48 -15.88 -18.59
CA GLN A 501 3.39 -16.46 -19.94
C GLN A 501 3.06 -17.96 -19.89
N LYS A 502 3.77 -18.72 -19.04
CA LYS A 502 3.46 -20.16 -18.82
C LYS A 502 2.02 -20.36 -18.38
N SER A 503 1.53 -19.55 -17.42
CA SER A 503 0.16 -19.64 -16.91
C SER A 503 -0.91 -19.34 -17.97
N LYS A 504 -0.53 -18.68 -19.07
CA LYS A 504 -1.41 -18.30 -20.18
C LYS A 504 -1.17 -19.12 -21.46
N GLY A 505 -0.33 -20.15 -21.41
CA GLY A 505 0.01 -20.97 -22.58
C GLY A 505 0.79 -20.22 -23.66
N LEU A 506 1.50 -19.15 -23.29
CA LEU A 506 2.39 -18.40 -24.17
C LEU A 506 3.82 -18.94 -24.08
N GLU A 507 4.66 -18.62 -25.07
CA GLU A 507 6.10 -18.86 -24.99
C GLU A 507 6.69 -18.09 -23.80
N ALA A 508 7.43 -18.80 -22.94
CA ALA A 508 7.96 -18.27 -21.68
C ALA A 508 9.35 -17.65 -21.84
N ASP A 509 9.45 -16.69 -22.75
CA ASP A 509 10.70 -16.02 -23.14
C ASP A 509 11.10 -14.87 -22.19
N GLY A 510 10.18 -14.38 -21.36
CA GLY A 510 10.41 -13.24 -20.45
C GLY A 510 10.33 -11.89 -21.16
N TYR A 511 9.78 -11.88 -22.37
CA TYR A 511 9.57 -10.71 -23.22
C TYR A 511 8.08 -10.36 -23.28
N CYS A 512 7.73 -9.20 -22.75
CA CYS A 512 6.36 -8.69 -22.84
C CYS A 512 6.11 -8.06 -24.21
N GLY A 513 5.81 -8.89 -25.20
CA GLY A 513 5.39 -8.50 -26.55
C GLY A 513 3.87 -8.39 -26.71
N ALA A 514 3.40 -8.32 -27.96
CA ALA A 514 1.99 -8.10 -28.28
C ALA A 514 1.03 -9.13 -27.67
N ASN A 515 1.41 -10.41 -27.66
CA ASN A 515 0.59 -11.48 -27.07
C ASN A 515 0.56 -11.39 -25.53
N THR A 516 1.68 -11.05 -24.89
CA THR A 516 1.75 -10.86 -23.44
C THR A 516 0.91 -9.66 -23.00
N TRP A 517 1.00 -8.51 -23.71
CA TRP A 517 0.14 -7.35 -23.44
C TRP A 517 -1.34 -7.65 -23.61
N TYR A 518 -1.70 -8.37 -24.66
CA TYR A 518 -3.07 -8.82 -24.87
C TYR A 518 -3.56 -9.67 -23.70
N ALA A 519 -2.74 -10.60 -23.21
CA ALA A 519 -3.07 -11.44 -22.05
C ALA A 519 -3.03 -10.68 -20.71
N LEU A 520 -2.28 -9.59 -20.57
CA LEU A 520 -2.26 -8.80 -19.33
C LEU A 520 -3.58 -8.04 -19.15
N PHE A 521 -4.10 -7.48 -20.24
CA PHE A 521 -5.33 -6.69 -20.22
C PHE A 521 -6.60 -7.49 -20.49
N ASN A 522 -6.56 -8.69 -21.06
CA ASN A 522 -7.72 -9.57 -21.23
C ASN A 522 -7.55 -10.83 -20.38
#